data_AF-A0A1Y0YBL0-F1
#
_entry.id   AF-A0A1Y0YBL0-F1
#
_cell.length_a   1.000
_cell.length_b   1.000
_cell.length_c   1.000
_cell.angle_alpha   90.00
_cell.angle_beta   90.00
_cell.angle_gamma   90.00
#
_symmetry.space_group_name_H-M   'P 1'
#
loop_
_entity.id
_entity.type
_entity.pdbx_description
1 polymer ?
#
loop_
_entity_poly.entity_id
_entity_poly.type
_entity_poly.pdbx_seq_one_letter_code
_entity_poly.pdbx_strand_id
1 'polypeptide(L)'
;MKKIILLSVLMLFPLNAFAQNYPLMGIGISKCSAYNNMTKDDPGHIIKNTYFDWIQGFLSGMNEVTLLSKKFAVDLNSPSFDFVTQQGFLDSMCRRYPDETVVEQAFKMYSEMIKLGLKKIIEKP
;
A
#
# COMPACT_ATOMS: atom_id res chain seq x y z
N MET A 1 -24.96 10.73 63.71
CA MET A 1 -23.55 10.57 63.30
C MET A 1 -23.51 10.60 61.77
N LYS A 2 -22.84 11.62 61.22
CA LYS A 2 -22.71 11.90 59.78
C LYS A 2 -21.61 11.02 59.15
N LYS A 3 -21.70 10.84 57.83
CA LYS A 3 -20.63 10.50 56.85
C LYS A 3 -20.56 9.04 56.38
N ILE A 4 -21.53 8.59 55.56
CA ILE A 4 -21.29 7.49 54.60
C ILE A 4 -22.09 7.76 53.31
N ILE A 5 -21.82 8.86 52.61
CA ILE A 5 -22.21 8.97 51.19
C ILE A 5 -21.17 9.89 50.54
N LEU A 6 -20.05 9.36 50.04
CA LEU A 6 -19.27 9.98 48.95
C LEU A 6 -18.07 9.11 48.56
N LEU A 7 -18.27 7.94 47.95
CA LEU A 7 -17.11 7.21 47.38
C LEU A 7 -17.46 6.35 46.17
N SER A 8 -18.44 6.77 45.36
CA SER A 8 -18.90 6.00 44.19
C SER A 8 -18.88 6.77 42.86
N VAL A 9 -18.50 8.06 42.86
CA VAL A 9 -18.59 8.92 41.65
C VAL A 9 -17.25 9.05 40.91
N LEU A 10 -16.14 8.54 41.46
CA LEU A 10 -14.80 8.77 40.90
C LEU A 10 -14.33 7.76 39.84
N MET A 11 -15.18 6.83 39.38
CA MET A 11 -14.80 5.78 38.41
C MET A 11 -15.40 5.94 37.01
N LEU A 12 -16.05 7.07 36.70
CA LEU A 12 -16.66 7.34 35.38
C LEU A 12 -15.97 8.48 34.63
N PHE A 13 -14.66 8.68 34.83
CA PHE A 13 -13.89 9.49 33.90
C PHE A 13 -13.45 8.60 32.74
N PRO A 14 -14.00 8.76 31.53
CA PRO A 14 -13.38 8.13 30.37
C PRO A 14 -11.98 8.75 30.25
N LEU A 15 -10.96 7.94 30.55
CA LEU A 15 -9.62 8.21 30.06
C LEU A 15 -9.76 8.23 28.54
N ASN A 16 -9.83 9.43 27.96
CA ASN A 16 -9.73 9.60 26.52
C ASN A 16 -8.39 8.98 26.12
N ALA A 17 -8.43 7.76 25.58
CA ALA A 17 -7.28 7.14 24.96
C ALA A 17 -6.99 7.98 23.71
N PHE A 18 -6.10 8.96 23.85
CA PHE A 18 -5.60 9.70 22.72
C PHE A 18 -4.81 8.71 21.86
N ALA A 19 -5.36 8.35 20.70
CA ALA A 19 -4.61 7.61 19.69
C ALA A 19 -3.37 8.45 19.33
N GLN A 20 -2.19 7.96 19.68
CA GLN A 20 -0.96 8.63 19.35
C GLN A 20 -0.77 8.54 17.83
N ASN A 21 -0.65 9.69 17.16
CA ASN A 21 -0.29 9.71 15.74
C ASN A 21 1.08 9.04 15.59
N TYR A 22 1.12 7.85 15.02
CA TYR A 22 2.36 7.15 14.74
C TYR A 22 2.85 7.55 13.35
N PRO A 23 4.10 8.04 13.19
CA PRO A 23 4.62 8.37 11.88
C PRO A 23 4.70 7.08 11.05
N LEU A 24 4.04 7.07 9.90
CA LEU A 24 4.30 6.04 8.90
C LEU A 24 5.74 6.21 8.42
N MET A 25 6.46 5.11 8.24
CA MET A 25 7.86 5.09 7.83
C MET A 25 8.09 3.96 6.81
N GLY A 26 9.07 4.14 5.93
CA GLY A 26 9.47 3.16 4.93
C GLY A 26 9.48 3.71 3.50
N ILE A 27 10.07 2.95 2.58
CA ILE A 27 10.25 3.41 1.18
C ILE A 27 8.93 3.56 0.44
N GLY A 28 7.90 2.79 0.79
CA GLY A 28 6.58 2.88 0.18
C GLY A 28 5.89 4.23 0.38
N ILE A 29 6.11 4.91 1.50
CA ILE A 29 5.53 6.23 1.76
C ILE A 29 6.40 7.37 1.21
N SER A 30 7.56 7.06 0.61
CA SER A 30 8.38 8.08 -0.03
C SER A 30 7.66 8.65 -1.26
N LYS A 31 7.87 9.94 -1.52
CA LYS A 31 7.36 10.59 -2.73
C LYS A 31 7.99 9.99 -3.97
N CYS A 32 7.24 9.95 -5.06
CA CYS A 32 7.71 9.56 -6.38
C CYS A 32 8.88 10.41 -6.88
N SER A 33 8.96 11.70 -6.49
CA SER A 33 10.15 12.53 -6.74
C SER A 33 11.42 11.96 -6.10
N ALA A 34 11.33 11.41 -4.88
CA ALA A 34 12.46 10.75 -4.22
C ALA A 34 12.85 9.47 -4.97
N TYR A 35 11.87 8.64 -5.33
CA TYR A 35 12.08 7.46 -6.19
C TYR A 35 12.79 7.82 -7.51
N ASN A 36 12.28 8.82 -8.23
CA ASN A 36 12.84 9.26 -9.51
C ASN A 36 14.29 9.75 -9.36
N ASN A 37 14.58 10.49 -8.30
CA ASN A 37 15.93 11.01 -8.05
C ASN A 37 16.90 9.87 -7.71
N MET A 38 16.48 8.92 -6.87
CA MET A 38 17.36 7.84 -6.44
C MET A 38 17.58 6.77 -7.52
N THR A 39 16.65 6.61 -8.45
CA THR A 39 16.77 5.62 -9.54
C THR A 39 17.40 6.17 -10.82
N LYS A 40 17.63 7.49 -10.91
CA LYS A 40 18.19 8.15 -12.10
C LYS A 40 19.60 7.64 -12.44
N ASP A 41 20.44 7.50 -11.43
CA ASP A 41 21.85 7.08 -11.56
C ASP A 41 22.09 5.80 -10.73
N ASP A 42 21.25 4.78 -10.94
CA ASP A 42 21.23 3.51 -10.18
C ASP A 42 21.88 2.35 -10.97
N PRO A 43 23.22 2.23 -10.96
CA PRO A 43 23.92 1.17 -11.68
C PRO A 43 23.50 -0.20 -11.14
N GLY A 44 23.06 -1.08 -12.04
CA GLY A 44 22.57 -2.41 -11.68
C GLY A 44 21.16 -2.44 -11.08
N HIS A 45 20.43 -1.31 -11.08
CA HIS A 45 19.03 -1.23 -10.66
C HIS A 45 18.78 -1.63 -9.19
N ILE A 46 19.77 -1.43 -8.30
CA ILE A 46 19.69 -1.89 -6.90
C ILE A 46 18.58 -1.15 -6.16
N ILE A 47 18.53 0.17 -6.29
CA ILE A 47 17.50 0.99 -5.65
C ILE A 47 16.13 0.68 -6.26
N LYS A 48 16.06 0.63 -7.59
CA LYS A 48 14.81 0.30 -8.30
C LYS A 48 14.25 -1.05 -7.85
N ASN A 49 15.10 -2.08 -7.75
CA ASN A 49 14.69 -3.40 -7.30
C ASN A 49 14.27 -3.39 -5.83
N THR A 50 14.95 -2.64 -4.96
CA THR A 50 14.56 -2.49 -3.55
C THR A 50 13.13 -1.93 -3.41
N TYR A 51 12.83 -0.88 -4.17
CA TYR A 51 11.47 -0.31 -4.24
C TYR A 51 10.46 -1.33 -4.74
N PHE A 52 10.83 -2.08 -5.77
CA PHE A 52 9.94 -3.02 -6.41
C PHE A 52 9.68 -4.27 -5.54
N ASP A 53 10.67 -4.78 -4.84
CA ASP A 53 10.53 -5.88 -3.87
C ASP A 53 9.55 -5.50 -2.75
N TRP A 54 9.64 -4.26 -2.26
CA TRP A 54 8.68 -3.73 -1.29
C TRP A 54 7.26 -3.67 -1.89
N ILE A 55 7.12 -3.23 -3.14
CA ILE A 55 5.83 -3.23 -3.85
C ILE A 55 5.27 -4.65 -3.96
N GLN A 56 6.09 -5.64 -4.32
CA GLN A 56 5.63 -7.03 -4.42
C GLN A 56 5.10 -7.56 -3.08
N GLY A 57 5.77 -7.24 -1.97
CA GLY A 57 5.27 -7.55 -0.63
C GLY A 57 3.92 -6.86 -0.34
N PHE A 58 3.80 -5.58 -0.69
CA PHE A 58 2.55 -4.83 -0.53
C PHE A 58 1.39 -5.43 -1.36
N LEU A 59 1.62 -5.73 -2.64
CA LEU A 59 0.62 -6.34 -3.52
C LEU A 59 0.20 -7.74 -3.03
N SER A 60 1.14 -8.50 -2.48
CA SER A 60 0.86 -9.80 -1.86
C SER A 60 -0.05 -9.67 -0.64
N GLY A 61 0.21 -8.68 0.23
CA GLY A 61 -0.68 -8.36 1.36
C GLY A 61 -2.07 -7.89 0.90
N MET A 62 -2.15 -7.12 -0.18
CA MET A 62 -3.43 -6.73 -0.78
C MET A 62 -4.23 -7.95 -1.27
N ASN A 63 -3.56 -8.92 -1.89
CA ASN A 63 -4.18 -10.19 -2.27
C ASN A 63 -4.70 -10.95 -1.04
N GLU A 64 -3.92 -11.04 0.03
CA GLU A 64 -4.33 -11.71 1.27
C GLU A 64 -5.62 -11.09 1.86
N VAL A 65 -5.66 -9.76 2.00
CA VAL A 65 -6.84 -9.03 2.49
C VAL A 65 -8.05 -9.26 1.58
N THR A 66 -7.82 -9.29 0.27
CA THR A 66 -8.87 -9.49 -0.73
C THR A 66 -9.45 -10.91 -0.66
N LEU A 67 -8.59 -11.93 -0.50
CA LEU A 67 -9.00 -13.33 -0.32
C LEU A 67 -9.76 -13.54 0.99
N LEU A 68 -9.31 -12.95 2.10
CA LEU A 68 -10.03 -12.97 3.38
C LEU A 68 -11.42 -12.35 3.26
N SER A 69 -11.56 -11.35 2.40
CA SER A 69 -12.84 -10.71 2.08
C SER A 69 -13.70 -11.48 1.06
N LYS A 70 -13.30 -12.68 0.64
CA LYS A 70 -13.94 -13.50 -0.42
C LYS A 70 -14.10 -12.74 -1.74
N LYS A 71 -13.16 -11.86 -2.06
CA LYS A 71 -13.12 -11.07 -3.30
C LYS A 71 -12.05 -11.65 -4.25
N PHE A 72 -12.05 -11.14 -5.48
CA PHE A 72 -11.11 -11.53 -6.53
C PHE A 72 -9.68 -11.04 -6.24
N ALA A 73 -8.75 -11.97 -6.05
CA ALA A 73 -7.32 -11.68 -6.00
C ALA A 73 -6.68 -11.70 -7.39
N VAL A 74 -5.59 -10.97 -7.56
CA VAL A 74 -4.86 -10.88 -8.84
C VAL A 74 -3.70 -11.86 -8.89
N ASP A 75 -3.43 -12.39 -10.08
CA ASP A 75 -2.18 -13.11 -10.35
C ASP A 75 -1.04 -12.09 -10.52
N LEU A 76 -0.17 -12.01 -9.51
CA LEU A 76 0.97 -11.10 -9.52
C LEU A 76 2.06 -11.47 -10.54
N ASN A 77 2.01 -12.71 -11.05
CA ASN A 77 2.92 -13.22 -12.09
C ASN A 77 2.21 -13.40 -13.44
N SER A 78 1.08 -12.72 -13.65
CA SER A 78 0.33 -12.82 -14.91
C SER A 78 1.19 -12.36 -16.09
N PRO A 79 1.27 -13.13 -17.19
CA PRO A 79 2.05 -12.74 -18.39
C PRO A 79 1.62 -11.42 -19.03
N SER A 80 0.37 -10.99 -18.82
CA SER A 80 -0.15 -9.72 -19.37
C SER A 80 0.23 -8.49 -18.54
N PHE A 81 0.83 -8.70 -17.38
CA PHE A 81 1.27 -7.65 -16.47
C PHE A 81 2.46 -8.18 -15.65
N ASP A 82 3.50 -8.59 -16.38
CA ASP A 82 4.68 -9.23 -15.80
C ASP A 82 5.55 -8.24 -14.99
N PHE A 83 6.63 -8.75 -14.41
CA PHE A 83 7.54 -7.97 -13.58
C PHE A 83 8.06 -6.70 -14.29
N VAL A 84 8.48 -6.82 -15.55
CA VAL A 84 9.02 -5.69 -16.33
C VAL A 84 7.93 -4.66 -16.61
N THR A 85 6.72 -5.12 -16.95
CA THR A 85 5.56 -4.25 -17.17
C THR A 85 5.16 -3.51 -15.91
N GLN A 86 5.15 -4.19 -14.76
CA GLN A 86 4.88 -3.60 -13.46
C GLN A 86 5.94 -2.53 -13.09
N GLN A 87 7.24 -2.81 -13.31
CA GLN A 87 8.30 -1.82 -13.11
C GLN A 87 8.12 -0.60 -14.02
N GLY A 88 7.83 -0.83 -15.31
CA GLY A 88 7.57 0.24 -16.27
C GLY A 88 6.32 1.07 -15.91
N PHE A 89 5.29 0.42 -15.36
CA PHE A 89 4.11 1.11 -14.83
C PHE A 89 4.49 2.05 -13.69
N LEU A 90 5.27 1.58 -12.71
CA LEU A 90 5.73 2.41 -11.61
C LEU A 90 6.56 3.60 -12.12
N ASP A 91 7.53 3.37 -13.01
CA ASP A 91 8.36 4.43 -13.59
C ASP A 91 7.53 5.49 -14.31
N SER A 92 6.51 5.06 -15.06
CA SER A 92 5.61 5.96 -15.78
C SER A 92 4.78 6.80 -14.82
N MET A 93 4.18 6.15 -13.82
CA MET A 93 3.31 6.80 -12.84
C MET A 93 4.08 7.75 -11.94
N CYS A 94 5.25 7.35 -11.44
CA CYS A 94 6.05 8.23 -10.59
C CYS A 94 6.67 9.41 -11.34
N ARG A 95 6.94 9.29 -12.65
CA ARG A 95 7.32 10.46 -13.46
C ARG A 95 6.15 11.42 -13.66
N ARG A 96 4.93 10.90 -13.80
CA ARG A 96 3.72 11.72 -14.02
C ARG A 96 3.23 12.40 -12.74
N TYR A 97 3.38 11.76 -11.58
CA TYR A 97 2.85 12.22 -10.30
C TYR A 97 3.96 12.31 -9.24
N PRO A 98 4.90 13.27 -9.36
CA PRO A 98 6.09 13.33 -8.49
C PRO A 98 5.80 13.65 -7.02
N ASP A 99 4.62 14.21 -6.72
CA ASP A 99 4.20 14.57 -5.36
C ASP A 99 3.42 13.46 -4.65
N GLU A 100 2.92 12.47 -5.38
CA GLU A 100 2.30 11.29 -4.80
C GLU A 100 3.36 10.33 -4.27
N THR A 101 2.97 9.43 -3.37
CA THR A 101 3.82 8.39 -2.80
C THR A 101 3.91 7.16 -3.69
N VAL A 102 4.94 6.36 -3.46
CA VAL A 102 5.12 5.08 -4.16
C VAL A 102 3.98 4.10 -3.85
N VAL A 103 3.50 4.05 -2.61
CA VAL A 103 2.38 3.18 -2.22
C VAL A 103 1.08 3.58 -2.91
N GLU A 104 0.84 4.87 -3.11
CA GLU A 104 -0.31 5.33 -3.93
C GLU A 104 -0.21 4.82 -5.37
N GLN A 105 0.99 4.79 -5.96
CA GLN A 105 1.18 4.21 -7.30
C GLN A 105 1.01 2.69 -7.28
N ALA A 106 1.46 2.02 -6.23
CA ALA A 106 1.28 0.58 -6.06
C ALA A 106 -0.21 0.21 -5.95
N PHE A 107 -1.02 1.02 -5.26
CA PHE A 107 -2.49 0.85 -5.24
C PHE A 107 -3.10 0.99 -6.64
N LYS A 108 -2.69 2.01 -7.40
CA LYS A 108 -3.14 2.20 -8.79
C LYS A 108 -2.74 1.01 -9.67
N MET A 109 -1.52 0.50 -9.50
CA MET A 109 -1.02 -0.70 -10.18
C MET A 109 -1.90 -1.92 -9.88
N TYR A 110 -2.19 -2.17 -8.60
CA TYR A 110 -3.08 -3.26 -8.18
C TYR A 110 -4.48 -3.14 -8.79
N SER A 111 -5.02 -1.92 -8.86
CA SER A 111 -6.31 -1.66 -9.51
C SER A 111 -6.29 -2.01 -11.00
N GLU A 112 -5.23 -1.66 -11.73
CA GLU A 112 -5.08 -2.05 -13.14
C GLU A 112 -4.98 -3.57 -13.32
N MET A 113 -4.26 -4.26 -12.42
CA MET A 113 -4.19 -5.73 -12.43
C MET A 113 -5.57 -6.37 -12.21
N ILE A 114 -6.39 -5.82 -11.31
CA ILE A 114 -7.78 -6.28 -11.12
C ILE A 114 -8.59 -6.11 -12.41
N LYS A 115 -8.51 -4.94 -13.06
CA LYS A 115 -9.23 -4.68 -14.31
C LYS A 115 -8.84 -5.68 -15.40
N LEU A 116 -7.54 -5.94 -15.56
CA LEU A 116 -7.02 -6.92 -16.53
C LEU A 116 -7.49 -8.35 -16.19
N GLY A 117 -7.45 -8.73 -14.92
CA GLY A 117 -7.95 -10.03 -14.45
C GLY A 117 -9.44 -10.22 -14.70
N LEU A 118 -10.26 -9.23 -14.37
CA LEU A 118 -11.70 -9.26 -14.62
C LEU A 118 -12.02 -9.32 -16.12
N LYS A 119 -11.31 -8.54 -16.95
CA LYS A 119 -11.45 -8.58 -18.41
C LYS A 119 -11.20 -9.99 -18.95
N LYS A 120 -10.13 -10.66 -18.49
CA LYS A 120 -9.84 -12.06 -18.86
C LYS A 120 -10.92 -13.05 -18.45
N ILE A 121 -11.61 -12.82 -17.32
CA ILE A 121 -12.72 -13.68 -16.88
C ILE A 121 -13.95 -13.48 -17.76
N ILE A 122 -14.29 -12.22 -18.04
CA ILE A 122 -15.49 -11.85 -18.81
C ILE A 122 -15.35 -12.24 -20.28
N GLU A 123 -14.15 -12.08 -20.85
CA GLU A 123 -13.88 -12.35 -22.27
C GLU A 123 -13.44 -13.79 -22.55
N LYS A 124 -13.42 -14.66 -21.53
CA LYS A 124 -13.16 -16.09 -21.75
C LYS A 124 -14.40 -16.71 -22.43
N PRO A 125 -14.26 -17.37 -23.60
CA PRO A 125 -15.36 -18.03 -24.28
C PRO A 125 -15.94 -19.20 -23.45
#